data_AF-A0AA92K6C4-F1
#
_entry.id   AF-A0AA92K6C4-F1
#
_cell.length_a   1.000
_cell.length_b   1.000
_cell.length_c   1.000
_cell.angle_alpha   90.00
_cell.angle_beta   90.00
_cell.angle_gamma   90.00
#
_symmetry.space_group_name_H-M   'P 1'
#
loop_
_entity.id
_entity.type
_entity.pdbx_description
1 polymer ?
#
loop_
_entity_poly.entity_id
_entity_poly.type
_entity_poly.pdbx_seq_one_letter_code
_entity_poly.pdbx_strand_id
1 'polypeptide(L)'
;MTGVTPLSSFLGRHGLALPELGRELESRLSLKEGEWLFAAGSLVEGLGNDCSDLDVYIVTADVERVETRSTSQALDLNGVMVDIEVIRRNEIERLGMVFKTSASLASPRRVPER
;
A
#
# COMPACT_ATOMS: atom_id res chain seq x y z
N MET A 1 -17.97 -3.82 -20.14
CA MET A 1 -17.98 -3.15 -18.81
C MET A 1 -16.85 -3.76 -18.02
N THR A 2 -15.73 -3.05 -17.85
CA THR A 2 -14.67 -3.48 -16.94
C THR A 2 -15.18 -3.22 -15.54
N GLY A 3 -15.82 -4.23 -14.96
CA GLY A 3 -16.29 -4.18 -13.58
C GLY A 3 -15.09 -4.04 -12.64
N VAL A 4 -15.32 -3.41 -11.50
CA VAL A 4 -14.42 -3.46 -10.35
C VAL A 4 -13.97 -4.90 -10.13
N THR A 5 -12.66 -5.10 -10.07
CA THR A 5 -12.06 -6.40 -9.78
C THR A 5 -11.54 -6.40 -8.34
N PRO A 6 -12.08 -7.25 -7.46
CA PRO A 6 -11.52 -7.45 -6.12
C PRO A 6 -10.07 -7.97 -6.19
N LEU A 7 -9.22 -7.53 -5.27
CA LEU A 7 -7.81 -7.95 -5.19
C LEU A 7 -7.62 -9.48 -5.25
N SER A 8 -8.43 -10.26 -4.52
CA SER A 8 -8.34 -11.72 -4.52
C SER A 8 -8.66 -12.33 -5.89
N SER A 9 -9.64 -11.79 -6.60
CA SER A 9 -9.99 -12.21 -7.97
C SER A 9 -8.92 -11.81 -8.97
N PHE A 10 -8.36 -10.61 -8.81
CA PHE A 10 -7.23 -10.15 -9.61
C PHE A 10 -6.04 -11.11 -9.46
N LEU A 11 -5.55 -11.31 -8.24
CA LEU A 11 -4.42 -12.21 -7.97
C LEU A 11 -4.71 -13.65 -8.43
N GLY A 12 -5.93 -14.15 -8.21
CA GLY A 12 -6.32 -15.49 -8.63
C GLY A 12 -6.21 -15.72 -10.15
N ARG A 13 -6.47 -14.71 -10.97
CA ARG A 13 -6.30 -14.81 -12.45
C ARG A 13 -4.83 -14.88 -12.87
N HIS A 14 -3.93 -14.36 -12.05
CA HIS A 14 -2.48 -14.45 -12.23
C HIS A 14 -1.88 -15.67 -11.50
N GLY A 15 -2.71 -16.58 -10.99
CA GLY A 15 -2.24 -17.76 -10.27
C GLY A 15 -1.51 -17.43 -8.97
N LEU A 16 -1.87 -16.32 -8.31
CA LEU A 16 -1.30 -15.90 -7.04
C LEU A 16 -2.37 -15.89 -5.94
N ALA A 17 -2.00 -16.38 -4.76
CA ALA A 17 -2.75 -16.14 -3.53
C ALA A 17 -2.10 -15.03 -2.71
N LEU A 18 -2.90 -14.26 -1.96
CA LEU A 18 -2.41 -13.14 -1.13
C LEU A 18 -1.30 -13.58 -0.13
N PRO A 19 -1.40 -14.72 0.59
CA PRO A 19 -0.33 -15.16 1.47
C PRO A 19 0.96 -15.55 0.74
N GLU A 20 0.85 -16.05 -0.49
CA GLU A 20 2.00 -16.44 -1.31
C GLU A 20 2.72 -15.20 -1.85
N LEU A 21 1.94 -14.21 -2.32
CA LEU A 21 2.45 -12.90 -2.71
C LEU A 21 3.25 -12.25 -1.57
N GLY A 22 2.71 -12.26 -0.35
CA GLY A 22 3.41 -11.72 0.82
C GLY A 22 4.77 -12.38 1.04
N ARG A 23 4.83 -13.71 1.05
CA ARG A 23 6.09 -14.46 1.21
C ARG A 23 7.09 -14.21 0.08
N GLU A 24 6.60 -14.14 -1.15
CA GLU A 24 7.44 -13.88 -2.32
C GLU A 24 8.07 -12.49 -2.24
N LEU A 25 7.27 -11.48 -1.86
CA LEU A 25 7.75 -10.11 -1.65
C LEU A 25 8.74 -10.04 -0.48
N GLU A 26 8.45 -10.68 0.65
CA GLU A 26 9.38 -10.75 1.80
C GLU A 26 10.75 -11.34 1.40
N SER A 27 10.73 -12.45 0.65
CA SER A 27 11.91 -13.13 0.14
C SER A 27 12.72 -12.25 -0.81
N ARG A 28 12.06 -11.65 -1.82
CA ARG A 28 12.73 -10.82 -2.84
C ARG A 28 13.23 -9.49 -2.30
N LEU A 29 12.52 -8.90 -1.35
CA LEU A 29 12.82 -7.57 -0.84
C LEU A 29 13.82 -7.58 0.32
N SER A 30 14.19 -8.76 0.85
CA SER A 30 15.12 -8.87 1.98
C SER A 30 14.70 -7.93 3.12
N LEU A 31 13.47 -8.10 3.60
CA LEU A 31 12.96 -7.29 4.71
C LEU A 31 13.80 -7.50 5.95
N LYS A 32 14.12 -6.40 6.62
CA LYS A 32 14.83 -6.40 7.90
C LYS A 32 13.83 -6.49 9.06
N GLU A 33 14.32 -6.91 10.22
CA GLU A 33 13.52 -6.93 11.44
C GLU A 33 12.92 -5.54 11.72
N GLY A 34 11.61 -5.51 12.01
CA GLY A 34 10.86 -4.28 12.25
C GLY A 34 10.40 -3.56 11.00
N GLU A 35 10.82 -3.96 9.80
CA GLU A 35 10.20 -3.48 8.56
C GLU A 35 8.85 -4.18 8.36
N TRP A 36 7.92 -3.48 7.73
CA TRP A 36 6.62 -4.03 7.40
C TRP A 36 6.24 -3.65 5.97
N LEU A 37 5.52 -4.56 5.32
CA LEU A 37 4.92 -4.34 4.02
C LEU A 37 3.50 -3.82 4.18
N PHE A 38 3.16 -2.87 3.33
CA PHE A 38 1.81 -2.34 3.22
C PHE A 38 1.46 -2.22 1.74
N ALA A 39 0.26 -2.63 1.33
CA ALA A 39 -0.22 -2.45 -0.03
C ALA A 39 -1.29 -1.35 -0.06
N ALA A 40 -1.30 -0.54 -1.12
CA ALA A 40 -2.29 0.51 -1.34
C ALA A 40 -2.79 0.51 -2.79
N GLY A 41 -3.54 1.55 -3.15
CA GLY A 41 -3.96 1.78 -4.52
C GLY A 41 -5.23 1.05 -4.93
N SER A 42 -5.51 1.11 -6.22
CA SER A 42 -6.82 0.79 -6.78
C SER A 42 -7.32 -0.62 -6.46
N LEU A 43 -6.44 -1.63 -6.44
CA LEU A 43 -6.82 -3.00 -6.12
C LEU A 43 -7.25 -3.17 -4.65
N VAL A 44 -6.55 -2.51 -3.72
CA VAL A 44 -6.86 -2.56 -2.29
C VAL A 44 -8.15 -1.78 -1.98
N GLU A 45 -8.37 -0.69 -2.70
CA GLU A 45 -9.57 0.16 -2.58
C GLU A 45 -10.82 -0.44 -3.22
N GLY A 46 -10.69 -1.58 -3.92
CA GLY A 46 -11.81 -2.16 -4.66
C GLY A 46 -12.24 -1.30 -5.85
N LEU A 47 -11.28 -0.64 -6.49
CA LEU A 47 -11.45 0.15 -7.71
C LEU A 47 -10.61 -0.39 -8.88
N GLY A 48 -9.84 -1.46 -8.64
CA GLY A 48 -8.94 -2.04 -9.61
C GLY A 48 -9.63 -2.72 -10.79
N ASN A 49 -8.86 -2.94 -11.85
CA ASN A 49 -9.29 -3.59 -13.09
C ASN A 49 -8.16 -4.47 -13.64
N ASP A 50 -8.35 -5.01 -14.85
CA ASP A 50 -7.41 -5.96 -15.47
C ASP A 50 -6.06 -5.35 -15.85
N CYS A 51 -5.98 -4.02 -15.91
CA CYS A 51 -4.76 -3.27 -16.18
C CYS A 51 -4.13 -2.67 -14.91
N SER A 52 -4.68 -2.96 -13.73
CA SER A 52 -4.12 -2.47 -12.47
C SER A 52 -2.80 -3.16 -12.15
N ASP A 53 -1.91 -2.41 -11.54
CA ASP A 53 -0.71 -2.81 -10.83
C ASP A 53 -0.98 -2.92 -9.33
N LEU A 54 0.03 -3.41 -8.60
CA LEU A 54 0.01 -3.47 -7.15
C LEU A 54 1.04 -2.51 -6.55
N ASP A 55 0.55 -1.49 -5.85
CA ASP A 55 1.40 -0.58 -5.07
C ASP A 55 1.77 -1.21 -3.73
N VAL A 56 3.05 -1.46 -3.51
CA VAL A 56 3.59 -2.02 -2.27
C VAL A 56 4.62 -1.08 -1.67
N TYR A 57 4.52 -0.88 -0.36
CA TYR A 57 5.36 0.00 0.42
C TYR A 57 6.14 -0.81 1.45
N ILE A 58 7.45 -0.61 1.47
CA ILE A 58 8.31 -1.04 2.58
C ILE A 58 8.40 0.11 3.57
N VAL A 59 7.89 -0.08 4.76
CA VAL A 59 7.98 0.91 5.82
C VAL A 59 9.17 0.57 6.72
N THR A 60 10.14 1.47 6.80
CA THR A 60 11.40 1.22 7.52
C THR A 60 11.81 2.39 8.40
N ALA A 61 12.53 2.10 9.48
CA ALA A 61 13.23 3.11 10.28
C ALA A 61 14.67 3.35 9.76
N ASP A 62 15.15 2.53 8.83
CA ASP A 62 16.49 2.61 8.24
C ASP A 62 16.56 3.73 7.20
N VAL A 63 17.19 4.84 7.58
CA VAL A 63 17.34 6.05 6.77
C VAL A 63 18.16 5.79 5.51
N GLU A 64 19.21 4.97 5.60
CA GLU A 64 20.11 4.67 4.48
C GLU A 64 19.38 3.87 3.39
N ARG A 65 18.49 2.96 3.80
CA ARG A 65 17.66 2.17 2.86
C ARG A 65 16.75 3.06 2.01
N VAL A 66 16.19 4.11 2.59
CA VAL A 66 15.34 5.07 1.84
C VAL A 66 16.17 5.89 0.86
N GLU A 67 17.34 6.35 1.27
CA GLU A 67 18.21 7.17 0.41
C GLU A 67 18.76 6.37 -0.77
N THR A 68 19.14 5.12 -0.53
CA THR A 68 19.65 4.20 -1.57
C THR A 68 18.58 3.68 -2.52
N ARG A 69 17.30 3.65 -2.09
CA ARG A 69 16.16 3.22 -2.91
C ARG A 69 15.19 4.36 -3.24
N SER A 70 15.73 5.56 -3.43
CA SER A 70 14.97 6.76 -3.84
C SER A 70 14.33 6.64 -5.23
N THR A 71 14.49 5.51 -5.92
CA THR A 71 13.76 5.14 -7.14
C THR A 71 12.84 3.96 -6.87
N SER A 72 11.58 4.06 -7.30
CA SER A 72 10.62 2.95 -7.27
C SER A 72 11.21 1.73 -7.98
N GLN A 73 11.00 0.55 -7.38
CA GLN A 73 11.39 -0.73 -7.97
C GLN A 73 10.13 -1.42 -8.49
N ALA A 74 10.10 -1.75 -9.77
CA ALA A 74 9.04 -2.57 -10.34
C ALA A 74 9.47 -4.06 -10.36
N LEU A 75 8.57 -4.95 -9.93
CA LEU A 75 8.75 -6.40 -10.00
C LEU A 75 7.59 -7.03 -10.80
N ASP A 76 7.92 -7.92 -11.73
CA ASP A 76 6.92 -8.82 -12.32
C ASP A 76 6.79 -10.08 -11.47
N LEU A 77 5.58 -10.35 -10.99
CA LEU A 77 5.18 -11.57 -10.31
C LEU A 77 4.03 -12.22 -11.06
N ASN A 78 4.33 -13.24 -11.87
CA ASN A 78 3.34 -13.96 -12.69
C ASN A 78 2.48 -13.03 -13.57
N GLY A 79 3.10 -11.99 -14.14
CA GLY A 79 2.41 -10.99 -14.96
C GLY A 79 1.64 -9.94 -14.16
N VAL A 80 1.74 -9.93 -12.82
CA VAL A 80 1.34 -8.80 -11.99
C VAL A 80 2.53 -7.86 -11.85
N MET A 81 2.37 -6.62 -12.28
CA MET A 81 3.34 -5.57 -11.99
C MET A 81 3.17 -5.12 -10.54
N VAL A 82 4.26 -5.15 -9.79
CA VAL A 82 4.31 -4.68 -8.40
C VAL A 82 5.28 -3.51 -8.31
N ASP A 83 4.74 -2.33 -8.05
CA ASP A 83 5.52 -1.13 -7.84
C ASP A 83 5.86 -1.00 -6.36
N ILE A 84 7.15 -0.84 -6.08
CA ILE A 84 7.69 -0.94 -4.73
C ILE A 84 8.37 0.37 -4.36
N GLU A 85 7.87 0.96 -3.30
CA GLU A 85 8.40 2.19 -2.73
C GLU A 85 8.85 1.95 -1.28
N VAL A 86 9.92 2.66 -0.86
CA VAL A 86 10.42 2.58 0.51
C VAL A 86 10.14 3.90 1.21
N ILE A 87 9.37 3.84 2.30
CA ILE A 87 8.95 5.03 3.05
C ILE A 87 9.54 4.99 4.46
N ARG A 88 9.94 6.15 4.99
CA ARG A 88 10.39 6.26 6.37
C ARG A 88 9.19 6.13 7.30
N ARG A 89 9.31 5.30 8.33
CA ARG A 89 8.25 5.09 9.33
C ARG A 89 7.73 6.40 9.94
N ASN A 90 8.63 7.32 10.24
CA ASN A 90 8.27 8.62 10.81
C ASN A 90 7.43 9.50 9.86
N GLU A 91 7.52 9.32 8.54
CA GLU A 91 6.70 10.02 7.56
C GLU A 91 5.26 9.50 7.58
N ILE A 92 5.08 8.18 7.67
CA ILE A 92 3.75 7.57 7.83
C ILE A 92 3.11 7.97 9.17
N GLU A 93 3.89 7.97 10.25
CA GLU A 93 3.42 8.43 11.56
C GLU A 93 2.97 9.90 11.52
N ARG A 94 3.75 10.77 10.85
CA ARG A 94 3.40 12.18 10.64
C ARG A 94 2.11 12.33 9.83
N LEU A 95 1.95 11.57 8.74
CA LEU A 95 0.72 11.57 7.95
C LEU A 95 -0.48 11.15 8.81
N GLY A 96 -0.34 10.09 9.61
CA GLY A 96 -1.36 9.65 10.55
C GLY A 96 -1.74 10.71 11.60
N MET A 97 -0.78 11.51 12.06
CA MET A 97 -1.04 12.64 12.96
C MET A 97 -1.81 13.79 12.29
N VAL A 98 -1.51 14.11 11.03
CA VAL A 98 -2.23 15.13 10.26
C VAL A 98 -3.71 14.77 10.14
N PHE A 99 -4.02 13.52 9.75
CA PHE A 99 -5.42 13.08 9.60
C PHE A 99 -6.19 13.02 10.93
N LYS A 100 -5.55 12.64 12.04
CA LYS A 100 -6.17 12.69 13.38
C LYS A 100 -6.51 14.12 13.80
N THR A 101 -5.67 15.08 13.42
CA THR A 101 -5.89 16.50 13.71
C THR A 101 -7.08 17.05 12.91
N SER A 102 -7.21 16.66 11.65
CA SER A 102 -8.34 17.02 10.78
C SER A 102 -9.67 16.37 11.19
N ALA A 103 -9.64 15.11 11.68
CA ALA A 103 -10.82 14.42 12.17
C ALA A 103 -11.40 15.05 13.45
N SER A 104 -10.56 15.70 14.28
CA SER A 104 -11.00 16.40 15.49
C SER A 104 -11.74 17.72 15.22
N LEU A 105 -11.71 18.26 13.99
CA LEU A 105 -12.41 19.51 13.62
C LEU A 105 -13.85 19.31 13.16
N ALA A 106 -14.31 18.06 13.02
CA ALA A 106 -15.69 17.72 12.68
C ALA A 106 -16.55 17.49 13.94
N SER A 107 -16.62 18.47 14.85
CA SER A 107 -17.74 18.52 15.80
C SER A 107 -18.97 19.09 15.08
N PRO A 108 -20.13 18.42 15.12
CA PRO A 108 -21.33 18.94 14.46
C PRO A 108 -21.73 20.25 15.13
N ARG A 109 -21.77 21.35 14.34
CA ARG A 109 -22.45 22.58 14.77
C ARG A 109 -23.91 22.20 15.03
N ARG A 110 -24.32 22.21 16.30
CA ARG A 110 -25.75 22.16 16.65
C ARG A 110 -26.42 23.36 15.99
N VAL A 111 -27.32 23.10 15.06
CA VAL A 111 -28.22 24.12 14.51
C VAL A 111 -29.19 24.47 15.64
N PRO A 112 -29.31 25.75 16.05
CA PRO A 112 -30.33 26.13 17.02
C PRO A 112 -31.71 25.99 16.37
N GLU A 113 -32.55 25.14 16.94
CA GLU A 113 -33.97 25.04 16.59
C GLU A 113 -34.64 26.39 16.92
N ARG A 114 -35.43 26.92 15.98
CA ARG A 114 -36.27 28.09 16.16
C ARG A 114 -37.69 27.68 16.47
#